data_AF-A0A9X1B317-F1
#
_entry.id   AF-A0A9X1B317-F1
#
_cell.length_a   1.000
_cell.length_b   1.000
_cell.length_c   1.000
_cell.angle_alpha   90.00
_cell.angle_beta   90.00
_cell.angle_gamma   90.00
#
_symmetry.space_group_name_H-M   'P 1'
#
loop_
_entity.id
_entity.type
_entity.pdbx_description
1 polymer ?
#
loop_
_entity_poly.entity_id
_entity_poly.type
_entity_poly.pdbx_seq_one_letter_code
_entity_poly.pdbx_strand_id
1 'polypeptide(L)'
;MKQSPAALILSLLFFVGVAAFAVVFNVTKPRVMILQSYDPEYAWTRDINAGIRRVSDGWTNYSVNWHYMNTKRFSDPDSLRYAGIVARRAIERFDPNVLIAVDDLAQGLAASFFVDHPRMEIVFTGVNDTVEPYGYVGAENVTGVFERKPLQAVKDLVLTLEQETGQETGAAAAPGPGIHYLMDPSESMARDRDRVEAFDWSPVRFEGTFVAADYPSWQAYVRALPNRKGQYLLVANYRQLQRSETTPEPVPPDEVMRWTEANSPIPIIGVNVFNVEDGAALAVGASPFEQGEVAARLADQLLQQDVRGGQVPIETPEYYVVAINEAALAKRDLDLPQIYEAFARTTFTYIDSGQ
;
A
#
# COMPACT_ATOMS: atom_id res chain seq x y z
N MET A 1 8.55 -25.36 -61.46
CA MET A 1 9.02 -24.03 -61.92
C MET A 1 10.15 -23.59 -61.00
N LYS A 2 11.37 -23.36 -61.52
CA LYS A 2 12.48 -22.80 -60.71
C LYS A 2 12.18 -21.32 -60.46
N GLN A 3 12.23 -20.86 -59.21
CA GLN A 3 12.08 -19.44 -58.90
C GLN A 3 13.18 -18.64 -59.61
N SER A 4 12.84 -17.48 -60.16
CA SER A 4 13.83 -16.62 -60.81
C SER A 4 14.82 -16.06 -59.77
N PRO A 5 16.10 -15.84 -60.13
CA PRO A 5 17.07 -15.22 -59.23
C PRO A 5 16.59 -13.90 -58.62
N ALA A 6 15.83 -13.12 -59.39
CA ALA A 6 15.21 -11.88 -58.90
C ALA A 6 14.19 -12.14 -57.77
N ALA A 7 13.34 -13.17 -57.89
CA ALA A 7 12.38 -13.52 -56.84
C ALA A 7 13.06 -13.96 -55.54
N LEU A 8 14.20 -14.67 -55.65
CA LEU A 8 15.02 -15.05 -54.49
C LEU A 8 15.67 -13.84 -53.82
N ILE A 9 16.19 -12.88 -54.60
CA ILE A 9 16.77 -11.63 -54.08
C ILE A 9 15.71 -10.79 -53.38
N LEU A 10 14.53 -10.62 -53.99
CA LEU A 10 13.41 -9.89 -53.37
C LEU A 10 12.93 -10.55 -52.07
N SER A 11 12.85 -11.89 -52.05
CA SER A 11 12.48 -12.62 -50.84
C SER A 11 13.51 -12.43 -49.73
N LEU A 12 14.81 -12.52 -50.07
CA LEU A 12 15.89 -12.28 -49.10
C LEU A 12 15.87 -10.86 -48.55
N LEU A 13 15.70 -9.84 -49.41
CA LEU A 13 15.60 -8.44 -48.99
C LEU A 13 14.39 -8.21 -48.08
N PHE A 14 13.24 -8.82 -48.39
CA PHE A 14 12.07 -8.77 -47.53
C PHE A 14 12.33 -9.38 -46.15
N PHE A 15 12.92 -10.59 -46.08
CA PHE A 15 13.25 -11.22 -44.81
C PHE A 15 14.25 -10.41 -43.98
N VAL A 16 15.29 -9.86 -44.61
CA VAL A 16 16.26 -8.97 -43.94
C VAL A 16 15.56 -7.70 -43.44
N GLY A 17 14.68 -7.10 -44.23
CA GLY A 17 13.90 -5.93 -43.84
C GLY A 17 12.98 -6.20 -42.64
N VAL A 18 12.26 -7.31 -42.64
CA VAL A 18 11.40 -7.73 -41.52
C VAL A 18 12.23 -8.02 -40.27
N ALA A 19 13.36 -8.71 -40.40
CA ALA A 19 14.25 -8.99 -39.27
C ALA A 19 14.85 -7.69 -38.70
N ALA A 20 15.31 -6.77 -39.54
CA ALA A 20 15.83 -5.48 -39.13
C ALA A 20 14.74 -4.64 -38.43
N PHE A 21 13.53 -4.61 -38.99
CA PHE A 21 12.38 -3.95 -38.36
C PHE A 21 12.06 -4.56 -37.00
N ALA A 22 12.02 -5.89 -36.87
CA ALA A 22 11.76 -6.56 -35.60
C ALA A 22 12.85 -6.28 -34.55
N VAL A 23 14.13 -6.19 -34.96
CA VAL A 23 15.23 -5.81 -34.07
C VAL A 23 15.09 -4.37 -33.63
N VAL A 24 14.90 -3.43 -34.57
CA VAL A 24 14.73 -2.00 -34.25
C VAL A 24 13.52 -1.79 -33.36
N PHE A 25 12.38 -2.40 -33.70
CA PHE A 25 11.15 -2.31 -32.91
C PHE A 25 11.36 -2.82 -31.48
N ASN A 26 12.06 -3.94 -31.29
CA ASN A 26 12.31 -4.46 -29.94
C ASN A 26 13.36 -3.65 -29.15
N VAL A 27 14.40 -3.14 -29.81
CA VAL A 27 15.47 -2.37 -29.15
C VAL A 27 15.04 -0.94 -28.81
N THR A 28 14.08 -0.38 -29.54
CA THR A 28 13.58 0.99 -29.33
C THR A 28 12.37 1.06 -28.40
N LYS A 29 11.85 -0.08 -27.89
CA LYS A 29 10.75 -0.07 -26.93
C LYS A 29 11.15 0.72 -25.68
N PRO A 30 10.31 1.68 -25.24
CA PRO A 30 10.50 2.27 -23.94
C PRO A 30 10.54 1.22 -22.84
N ARG A 31 11.39 1.44 -21.85
CA ARG A 31 11.71 0.47 -20.81
C ARG A 31 11.12 0.94 -19.49
N VAL A 32 10.31 0.09 -18.86
CA VAL A 32 9.73 0.34 -17.54
C VAL A 32 10.31 -0.66 -16.56
N MET A 33 10.91 -0.16 -15.49
CA MET A 33 11.36 -1.01 -14.38
C MET A 33 10.44 -0.81 -13.19
N ILE A 34 9.94 -1.90 -12.63
CA ILE A 34 9.23 -1.91 -11.37
C ILE A 34 10.18 -2.42 -10.30
N LEU A 35 10.53 -1.53 -9.38
CA LEU A 35 11.37 -1.80 -8.23
C LEU A 35 10.51 -1.95 -6.97
N GLN A 36 10.42 -3.18 -6.47
CA GLN A 36 9.67 -3.54 -5.28
C GLN A 36 10.58 -3.61 -4.05
N SER A 37 10.20 -2.92 -2.97
CA SER A 37 10.91 -3.00 -1.68
C SER A 37 10.91 -4.41 -1.11
N TYR A 38 9.80 -5.14 -1.28
CA TYR A 38 9.55 -6.43 -0.62
C TYR A 38 9.46 -7.58 -1.60
N ASP A 39 9.28 -8.79 -1.07
CA ASP A 39 9.17 -10.02 -1.86
C ASP A 39 7.76 -10.14 -2.50
N PRO A 40 7.64 -10.76 -3.69
CA PRO A 40 6.37 -10.94 -4.41
C PRO A 40 5.28 -11.74 -3.66
N GLU A 41 5.65 -12.58 -2.68
CA GLU A 41 4.69 -13.35 -1.87
C GLU A 41 4.07 -12.52 -0.74
N TYR A 42 4.65 -11.38 -0.39
CA TYR A 42 4.08 -10.48 0.61
C TYR A 42 2.78 -9.86 0.07
N ALA A 43 1.69 -9.95 0.84
CA ALA A 43 0.34 -9.59 0.39
C ALA A 43 0.26 -8.18 -0.24
N TRP A 44 0.86 -7.18 0.40
CA TRP A 44 0.97 -5.82 -0.13
C TRP A 44 1.65 -5.78 -1.51
N THR A 45 2.82 -6.44 -1.65
CA THR A 45 3.55 -6.51 -2.92
C THR A 45 2.70 -7.21 -3.98
N ARG A 46 2.08 -8.34 -3.65
CA ARG A 46 1.23 -9.12 -4.55
C ARG A 46 0.09 -8.26 -5.10
N ASP A 47 -0.56 -7.50 -4.25
CA ASP A 47 -1.75 -6.73 -4.64
C ASP A 47 -1.38 -5.43 -5.37
N ILE A 48 -0.26 -4.78 -5.03
CA ILE A 48 0.33 -3.72 -5.88
C ILE A 48 0.70 -4.28 -7.24
N ASN A 49 1.31 -5.47 -7.31
CA ASN A 49 1.64 -6.10 -8.59
C ASN A 49 0.40 -6.33 -9.43
N ALA A 50 -0.71 -6.76 -8.81
CA ALA A 50 -1.98 -6.92 -9.49
C ALA A 50 -2.51 -5.58 -10.04
N GLY A 51 -2.43 -4.50 -9.25
CA GLY A 51 -2.75 -3.14 -9.70
C GLY A 51 -1.92 -2.69 -10.90
N ILE A 52 -0.60 -2.85 -10.83
CA ILE A 52 0.31 -2.53 -11.94
C ILE A 52 -0.04 -3.36 -13.18
N ARG A 53 -0.35 -4.64 -13.03
CA ARG A 53 -0.71 -5.54 -14.15
C ARG A 53 -2.02 -5.19 -14.83
N ARG A 54 -3.01 -4.65 -14.12
CA ARG A 54 -4.28 -4.19 -14.73
C ARG A 54 -4.06 -3.16 -15.84
N VAL A 55 -3.00 -2.36 -15.73
CA VAL A 55 -2.59 -1.40 -16.76
C VAL A 55 -1.53 -2.01 -17.68
N SER A 56 -0.47 -2.57 -17.09
CA SER A 56 0.73 -2.97 -17.84
C SER A 56 0.58 -4.22 -18.71
N ASP A 57 -0.42 -5.09 -18.45
CA ASP A 57 -0.70 -6.24 -19.32
C ASP A 57 -1.22 -5.77 -20.71
N GLY A 58 -1.73 -4.54 -20.81
CA GLY A 58 -2.07 -3.89 -22.07
C GLY A 58 -0.89 -3.31 -22.85
N TRP A 59 0.29 -3.19 -22.23
CA TRP A 59 1.47 -2.56 -22.85
C TRP A 59 2.14 -3.52 -23.84
N THR A 60 1.86 -3.32 -25.13
CA THR A 60 2.48 -4.12 -26.21
C THR A 60 3.76 -3.48 -26.76
N ASN A 61 3.94 -2.18 -26.53
CA ASN A 61 5.00 -1.32 -27.04
C ASN A 61 6.12 -1.04 -26.03
N TYR A 62 6.02 -1.52 -24.78
CA TYR A 62 7.06 -1.33 -23.75
C TYR A 62 7.78 -2.64 -23.41
N SER A 63 8.98 -2.52 -22.86
CA SER A 63 9.71 -3.61 -22.21
C SER A 63 9.62 -3.43 -20.70
N VAL A 64 8.97 -4.37 -20.01
CA VAL A 64 8.72 -4.29 -18.57
C VAL A 64 9.62 -5.25 -17.81
N ASN A 65 10.29 -4.80 -16.76
CA ASN A 65 11.11 -5.64 -15.88
C ASN A 65 10.76 -5.42 -14.41
N TRP A 66 10.69 -6.52 -13.67
CA TRP A 66 10.45 -6.52 -12.22
C TRP A 66 11.75 -6.82 -11.48
N HIS A 67 12.01 -6.06 -10.41
CA HIS A 67 13.11 -6.31 -9.48
C HIS A 67 12.59 -6.22 -8.04
N TYR A 68 12.87 -7.27 -7.25
CA TYR A 68 12.41 -7.38 -5.87
C TYR A 68 13.61 -7.34 -4.92
N MET A 69 13.58 -6.43 -3.96
CA MET A 69 14.70 -6.22 -3.02
C MET A 69 14.64 -7.12 -1.79
N ASN A 70 13.48 -7.74 -1.50
CA ASN A 70 13.27 -8.69 -0.40
C ASN A 70 13.63 -8.15 1.00
N THR A 71 13.50 -6.85 1.22
CA THR A 71 14.03 -6.17 2.43
C THR A 71 13.31 -6.55 3.73
N LYS A 72 12.08 -7.08 3.68
CA LYS A 72 11.40 -7.64 4.87
C LYS A 72 11.97 -9.00 5.31
N ARG A 73 12.50 -9.79 4.37
CA ARG A 73 13.15 -11.08 4.70
C ARG A 73 14.58 -10.85 5.20
N PHE A 74 15.24 -9.80 4.71
CA PHE A 74 16.62 -9.45 5.06
C PHE A 74 16.72 -7.96 5.43
N SER A 75 16.42 -7.64 6.69
CA SER A 75 16.25 -6.27 7.18
C SER A 75 17.41 -5.73 8.01
N ASP A 76 18.49 -6.50 8.20
CA ASP A 76 19.68 -6.00 8.88
C ASP A 76 20.40 -4.95 8.01
N PRO A 77 21.15 -4.01 8.63
CA PRO A 77 21.76 -2.90 7.91
C PRO A 77 22.67 -3.29 6.74
N ASP A 78 23.40 -4.40 6.85
CA ASP A 78 24.29 -4.87 5.78
C ASP A 78 23.49 -5.47 4.62
N SER A 79 22.45 -6.24 4.91
CA SER A 79 21.51 -6.74 3.92
C SER A 79 20.80 -5.62 3.16
N LEU A 80 20.29 -4.60 3.87
CA LEU A 80 19.65 -3.44 3.24
C LEU A 80 20.62 -2.68 2.33
N ARG A 81 21.86 -2.47 2.79
CA ARG A 81 22.92 -1.85 1.98
C ARG A 81 23.22 -2.66 0.71
N TYR A 82 23.31 -3.97 0.84
CA TYR A 82 23.54 -4.86 -0.31
C TYR A 82 22.37 -4.83 -1.29
N ALA A 83 21.13 -4.90 -0.80
CA ALA A 83 19.92 -4.81 -1.61
C ALA A 83 19.88 -3.50 -2.43
N GLY A 84 20.22 -2.36 -1.81
CA GLY A 84 20.35 -1.09 -2.52
C GLY A 84 21.43 -1.07 -3.60
N ILE A 85 22.59 -1.70 -3.37
CA ILE A 85 23.64 -1.82 -4.40
C ILE A 85 23.17 -2.67 -5.58
N VAL A 86 22.51 -3.80 -5.32
CA VAL A 86 22.00 -4.70 -6.35
C VAL A 86 20.88 -4.03 -7.15
N ALA A 87 19.95 -3.35 -6.48
CA ALA A 87 18.87 -2.61 -7.12
C ALA A 87 19.39 -1.52 -8.06
N ARG A 88 20.34 -0.68 -7.60
CA ARG A 88 20.93 0.38 -8.43
C ARG A 88 21.66 -0.17 -9.65
N ARG A 89 22.43 -1.25 -9.51
CA ARG A 89 23.06 -1.93 -10.65
C ARG A 89 22.04 -2.52 -11.63
N ALA A 90 20.92 -3.02 -11.13
CA ALA A 90 19.83 -3.51 -11.97
C ALA A 90 19.19 -2.36 -12.77
N ILE A 91 18.96 -1.20 -12.13
CA ILE A 91 18.48 0.02 -12.79
C ILE A 91 19.47 0.47 -13.87
N GLU A 92 20.75 0.63 -13.54
CA GLU A 92 21.79 1.06 -14.50
C GLU A 92 21.92 0.11 -15.70
N ARG A 93 21.87 -1.21 -15.45
CA ARG A 93 21.97 -2.21 -16.52
C ARG A 93 20.71 -2.24 -17.38
N PHE A 94 19.56 -1.99 -16.78
CA PHE A 94 18.29 -1.98 -17.49
C PHE A 94 18.01 -0.62 -18.15
N ASP A 95 18.70 0.47 -17.80
CA ASP A 95 18.53 1.83 -18.38
C ASP A 95 17.04 2.15 -18.68
N PRO A 96 16.15 2.14 -17.66
CA PRO A 96 14.73 2.38 -17.89
C PRO A 96 14.46 3.83 -18.27
N ASN A 97 13.40 4.04 -19.06
CA ASN A 97 12.81 5.35 -19.29
C ASN A 97 11.96 5.77 -18.08
N VAL A 98 11.27 4.81 -17.44
CA VAL A 98 10.51 5.04 -16.21
C VAL A 98 10.84 3.99 -15.16
N LEU A 99 11.17 4.46 -13.96
CA LEU A 99 11.32 3.64 -12.75
C LEU A 99 10.08 3.81 -11.87
N ILE A 100 9.28 2.76 -11.74
CA ILE A 100 8.22 2.67 -10.73
C ILE A 100 8.86 2.12 -9.45
N ALA A 101 8.98 2.94 -8.41
CA ALA A 101 9.56 2.55 -7.13
C ALA A 101 8.47 2.41 -6.07
N VAL A 102 8.41 1.25 -5.41
CA VAL A 102 7.33 0.89 -4.47
C VAL A 102 7.85 0.80 -3.04
N ASP A 103 7.20 1.54 -2.14
CA ASP A 103 7.51 1.72 -0.72
C ASP A 103 8.85 2.41 -0.42
N ASP A 104 8.99 2.85 0.83
CA ASP A 104 10.07 3.71 1.33
C ASP A 104 11.49 3.17 1.08
N LEU A 105 11.70 1.85 1.16
CA LEU A 105 13.03 1.26 1.00
C LEU A 105 13.53 1.25 -0.45
N ALA A 106 12.64 1.08 -1.43
CA ALA A 106 12.97 1.23 -2.84
C ALA A 106 13.35 2.68 -3.17
N GLN A 107 12.66 3.65 -2.55
CA GLN A 107 13.00 5.07 -2.68
C GLN A 107 14.39 5.35 -2.09
N GLY A 108 14.55 5.07 -0.80
CA GLY A 108 15.72 5.47 -0.03
C GLY A 108 17.01 4.76 -0.43
N LEU A 109 16.94 3.47 -0.80
CA LEU A 109 18.13 2.67 -1.09
C LEU A 109 18.52 2.67 -2.57
N ALA A 110 17.63 3.12 -3.48
CA ALA A 110 17.87 3.03 -4.92
C ALA A 110 17.33 4.21 -5.73
N ALA A 111 16.02 4.49 -5.72
CA ALA A 111 15.44 5.45 -6.66
C ALA A 111 15.95 6.89 -6.45
N SER A 112 16.18 7.31 -5.20
CA SER A 112 16.71 8.64 -4.85
C SER A 112 18.07 8.97 -5.51
N PHE A 113 18.84 7.96 -5.93
CA PHE A 113 20.12 8.15 -6.62
C PHE A 113 19.96 8.62 -8.07
N PHE A 114 18.72 8.65 -8.58
CA PHE A 114 18.41 9.04 -9.95
C PHE A 114 17.44 10.23 -10.03
N VAL A 115 17.30 10.99 -8.95
CA VAL A 115 16.62 12.29 -8.97
C VAL A 115 17.32 13.21 -9.97
N ASP A 116 16.52 13.95 -10.73
CA ASP A 116 16.91 14.85 -11.82
C ASP A 116 17.72 14.17 -12.95
N HIS A 117 17.58 12.84 -13.10
CA HIS A 117 18.18 12.15 -14.21
C HIS A 117 17.62 12.69 -15.55
N PRO A 118 18.48 12.98 -16.56
CA PRO A 118 18.07 13.71 -17.76
C PRO A 118 17.17 12.92 -18.71
N ARG A 119 17.04 11.60 -18.52
CA ARG A 119 16.27 10.71 -19.42
C ARG A 119 15.33 9.74 -18.73
N MET A 120 15.42 9.63 -17.40
CA MET A 120 14.67 8.64 -16.64
C MET A 120 13.72 9.37 -15.72
N GLU A 121 12.46 8.99 -15.76
CA GLU A 121 11.44 9.46 -14.83
C GLU A 121 11.29 8.49 -13.66
N ILE A 122 10.89 9.00 -12.51
CA ILE A 122 10.59 8.22 -11.32
C ILE A 122 9.11 8.40 -10.99
N VAL A 123 8.41 7.28 -10.85
CA VAL A 123 7.05 7.22 -10.33
C VAL A 123 7.09 6.51 -8.98
N PHE A 124 6.89 7.25 -7.89
CA PHE A 124 6.81 6.64 -6.57
C PHE A 124 5.40 6.14 -6.24
N THR A 125 5.30 5.11 -5.42
CA THR A 125 4.04 4.60 -4.84
C THR A 125 4.32 3.88 -3.51
N GLY A 126 3.31 3.69 -2.67
CA GLY A 126 3.47 3.06 -1.34
C GLY A 126 4.23 3.92 -0.33
N VAL A 127 4.35 5.23 -0.59
CA VAL A 127 4.98 6.18 0.34
C VAL A 127 3.91 6.73 1.29
N ASN A 128 3.93 6.27 2.53
CA ASN A 128 2.97 6.67 3.58
C ASN A 128 3.09 8.13 3.99
N ASP A 129 4.24 8.73 3.72
CA ASP A 129 4.66 9.90 4.45
C ASP A 129 4.94 11.10 3.55
N THR A 130 6.13 11.67 3.64
CA THR A 130 6.65 12.74 2.80
C THR A 130 7.69 12.19 1.83
N VAL A 131 7.89 12.90 0.73
CA VAL A 131 8.93 12.60 -0.25
C VAL A 131 10.22 13.39 -0.03
N GLU A 132 10.26 14.29 0.96
CA GLU A 132 11.43 15.09 1.32
C GLU A 132 12.68 14.25 1.59
N PRO A 133 12.63 13.12 2.33
CA PRO A 133 13.82 12.30 2.60
C PRO A 133 14.45 11.71 1.35
N TYR A 134 13.70 11.63 0.25
CA TYR A 134 14.17 11.08 -1.02
C TYR A 134 14.67 12.16 -2.00
N GLY A 135 14.60 13.44 -1.62
CA GLY A 135 15.02 14.56 -2.46
C GLY A 135 14.03 14.89 -3.57
N TYR A 136 12.76 14.47 -3.47
CA TYR A 136 11.80 14.64 -4.57
C TYR A 136 11.12 16.01 -4.59
N VAL A 137 11.28 16.82 -3.54
CA VAL A 137 10.71 18.17 -3.50
C VAL A 137 11.39 19.06 -4.54
N GLY A 138 10.63 19.47 -5.55
CA GLY A 138 11.13 20.29 -6.66
C GLY A 138 11.93 19.52 -7.70
N ALA A 139 12.02 18.19 -7.60
CA ALA A 139 12.69 17.36 -8.59
C ALA A 139 11.97 17.44 -9.96
N GLU A 140 12.75 17.53 -11.03
CA GLU A 140 12.22 17.69 -12.38
C GLU A 140 11.64 16.39 -12.95
N ASN A 141 12.11 15.24 -12.48
CA ASN A 141 11.80 13.93 -13.08
C ASN A 141 10.95 13.01 -12.17
N VAL A 142 10.33 13.54 -11.12
CA VAL A 142 9.62 12.72 -10.13
C VAL A 142 8.14 13.09 -10.05
N THR A 143 7.29 12.08 -10.11
CA THR A 143 5.87 12.15 -9.73
C THR A 143 5.49 10.87 -8.99
N GLY A 144 4.22 10.70 -8.62
CA GLY A 144 3.78 9.47 -7.97
C GLY A 144 2.44 9.58 -7.29
N VAL A 145 2.17 8.59 -6.43
CA VAL A 145 0.97 8.51 -5.61
C VAL A 145 1.35 8.22 -4.17
N PHE A 146 0.77 8.97 -3.25
CA PHE A 146 0.97 8.74 -1.82
C PHE A 146 0.15 7.55 -1.30
N GLU A 147 0.59 6.86 -0.26
CA GLU A 147 -0.31 6.01 0.54
C GLU A 147 -0.95 6.89 1.62
N ARG A 148 -2.29 6.87 1.73
CA ARG A 148 -3.03 7.59 2.77
C ARG A 148 -4.07 6.69 3.41
N LYS A 149 -4.21 6.78 4.73
CA LYS A 149 -5.26 6.07 5.45
C LYS A 149 -6.64 6.61 5.05
N PRO A 150 -7.61 5.73 4.74
CA PRO A 150 -8.92 6.16 4.24
C PRO A 150 -9.85 6.59 5.39
N LEU A 151 -9.50 7.68 6.08
CA LEU A 151 -10.17 8.13 7.30
C LEU A 151 -11.67 8.45 7.09
N GLN A 152 -12.02 8.97 5.91
CA GLN A 152 -13.41 9.19 5.54
C GLN A 152 -14.18 7.86 5.46
N ALA A 153 -13.61 6.82 4.87
CA ALA A 153 -14.26 5.51 4.79
C ALA A 153 -14.41 4.86 6.18
N VAL A 154 -13.43 5.04 7.07
CA VAL A 154 -13.53 4.62 8.48
C VAL A 154 -14.69 5.34 9.18
N LYS A 155 -14.79 6.66 9.01
CA LYS A 155 -15.87 7.47 9.56
C LYS A 155 -17.23 7.03 9.04
N ASP A 156 -17.36 6.82 7.73
CA ASP A 156 -18.62 6.39 7.09
C ASP A 156 -19.04 5.00 7.56
N LEU A 157 -18.08 4.07 7.70
CA LEU A 157 -18.32 2.75 8.28
C LEU A 157 -18.88 2.87 9.69
N VAL A 158 -18.22 3.63 10.58
CA VAL A 158 -18.69 3.83 11.96
C VAL A 158 -20.10 4.42 11.99
N LEU A 159 -20.40 5.41 11.15
CA LEU A 159 -21.75 5.99 11.07
C LEU A 159 -22.79 4.98 10.57
N THR A 160 -22.40 4.10 9.64
CA THR A 160 -23.28 3.05 9.12
C THR A 160 -23.62 2.02 10.21
N LEU A 161 -22.61 1.55 10.95
CA LEU A 161 -22.78 0.62 12.07
C LEU A 161 -23.72 1.20 13.15
N GLU A 162 -23.62 2.50 13.44
CA GLU A 162 -24.51 3.18 14.40
C GLU A 162 -25.93 3.41 13.87
N GLN A 163 -26.12 3.58 12.56
CA GLN A 163 -27.45 3.73 11.97
C GLN A 163 -28.25 2.42 12.00
N GLU A 164 -27.59 1.29 11.78
CA GLU A 164 -28.23 -0.03 11.86
C GLU A 164 -28.62 -0.41 13.30
N THR A 165 -27.78 -0.04 14.27
CA THR A 165 -28.08 -0.23 15.70
C THR A 165 -29.08 0.80 16.26
N GLY A 166 -29.21 1.97 15.63
CA GLY A 166 -30.03 3.10 16.09
C GLY A 166 -31.52 3.08 15.69
N GLN A 167 -31.99 2.10 14.90
CA GLN A 167 -33.40 2.05 14.47
C GLN A 167 -34.42 1.80 15.60
N GLU A 168 -33.99 1.51 16.84
CA GLU A 168 -34.92 1.15 17.93
C GLU A 168 -35.22 2.23 18.99
N THR A 169 -34.53 3.38 19.05
CA THR A 169 -34.81 4.33 20.16
C THR A 169 -34.85 5.80 19.75
N GLY A 170 -36.07 6.37 19.81
CA GLY A 170 -36.34 7.81 19.76
C GLY A 170 -35.86 8.56 21.01
N ALA A 171 -34.60 8.37 21.40
CA ALA A 171 -33.98 9.07 22.53
C ALA A 171 -33.18 10.28 22.04
N ALA A 172 -33.23 11.35 22.83
CA ALA A 172 -32.53 12.62 22.61
C ALA A 172 -31.05 12.42 22.21
N ALA A 173 -30.56 13.26 21.30
CA ALA A 173 -29.22 13.28 20.71
C ALA A 173 -28.15 12.64 21.60
N ALA A 174 -27.99 11.31 21.49
CA ALA A 174 -26.86 10.63 22.07
C ALA A 174 -25.60 11.27 21.48
N PRO A 175 -24.58 11.55 22.29
CA PRO A 175 -23.37 12.14 21.74
C PRO A 175 -22.81 11.10 20.76
N GLY A 176 -22.43 11.51 19.53
CA GLY A 176 -22.08 10.61 18.42
C GLY A 176 -21.05 9.50 18.73
N PRO A 177 -20.82 8.52 17.86
CA PRO A 177 -19.86 7.46 18.15
C PRO A 177 -18.47 8.01 18.46
N GLY A 178 -17.72 7.36 19.36
CA GLY A 178 -16.36 7.75 19.73
C GLY A 178 -15.31 6.81 19.14
N ILE A 179 -14.21 7.36 18.65
CA ILE A 179 -13.06 6.61 18.14
C ILE A 179 -11.83 6.88 19.01
N HIS A 180 -11.22 5.81 19.49
CA HIS A 180 -9.92 5.80 20.17
C HIS A 180 -8.87 5.32 19.17
N TYR A 181 -7.72 5.98 19.08
CA TYR A 181 -6.66 5.60 18.14
C TYR A 181 -5.44 5.01 18.85
N LEU A 182 -5.02 3.82 18.44
CA LEU A 182 -3.96 3.05 19.08
C LEU A 182 -2.87 2.63 18.09
N MET A 183 -1.61 2.85 18.48
CA MET A 183 -0.43 2.62 17.66
C MET A 183 0.83 2.36 18.49
N ASP A 184 1.85 1.77 17.85
CA ASP A 184 3.22 1.67 18.37
C ASP A 184 4.04 2.96 18.11
N PRO A 185 5.28 3.07 18.61
CA PRO A 185 6.07 4.28 18.51
C PRO A 185 6.89 4.35 17.20
N SER A 186 6.50 3.61 16.15
CA SER A 186 7.20 3.61 14.87
C SER A 186 7.26 5.02 14.27
N GLU A 187 8.44 5.49 13.86
CA GLU A 187 8.61 6.83 13.25
C GLU A 187 7.69 7.07 12.05
N SER A 188 7.53 6.04 11.20
CA SER A 188 6.61 6.07 10.04
C SER A 188 5.17 6.46 10.39
N MET A 189 4.77 6.34 11.67
CA MET A 189 3.42 6.62 12.11
C MET A 189 3.25 8.00 12.75
N ALA A 190 4.32 8.72 13.06
CA ALA A 190 4.22 10.05 13.68
C ALA A 190 3.43 11.03 12.81
N ARG A 191 3.66 11.04 11.49
CA ARG A 191 2.93 11.90 10.56
C ARG A 191 1.53 11.38 10.21
N ASP A 192 1.33 10.07 10.21
CA ASP A 192 -0.02 9.50 10.09
C ASP A 192 -0.89 9.87 11.30
N ARG A 193 -0.32 9.88 12.51
CA ARG A 193 -1.00 10.39 13.70
C ARG A 193 -1.44 11.83 13.52
N ASP A 194 -0.54 12.72 13.11
CA ASP A 194 -0.88 14.13 12.98
C ASP A 194 -2.02 14.35 11.96
N ARG A 195 -2.09 13.54 10.89
CA ARG A 195 -3.21 13.55 9.92
C ARG A 195 -4.51 13.01 10.51
N VAL A 196 -4.45 11.92 11.28
CA VAL A 196 -5.60 11.33 11.98
C VAL A 196 -6.18 12.31 12.99
N GLU A 197 -5.33 13.00 13.74
CA GLU A 197 -5.74 14.00 14.74
C GLU A 197 -6.31 15.27 14.10
N ALA A 198 -5.80 15.67 12.93
CA ALA A 198 -6.28 16.85 12.19
C ALA A 198 -7.54 16.59 11.34
N PHE A 199 -7.95 15.34 11.15
CA PHE A 199 -9.11 14.99 10.33
C PHE A 199 -10.42 15.45 10.97
N ASP A 200 -11.37 15.92 10.15
CA ASP A 200 -12.70 16.29 10.61
C ASP A 200 -13.56 15.05 10.87
N TRP A 201 -13.52 14.55 12.11
CA TRP A 201 -14.29 13.39 12.53
C TRP A 201 -15.80 13.66 12.67
N SER A 202 -16.25 14.92 12.75
CA SER A 202 -17.66 15.25 13.04
C SER A 202 -18.65 14.58 12.06
N PRO A 203 -19.70 13.89 12.54
CA PRO A 203 -20.23 13.90 13.91
C PRO A 203 -19.65 12.79 14.83
N VAL A 204 -18.70 11.99 14.34
CA VAL A 204 -17.92 11.06 15.18
C VAL A 204 -17.00 11.88 16.08
N ARG A 205 -16.83 11.46 17.33
CA ARG A 205 -15.89 12.07 18.26
C ARG A 205 -14.56 11.35 18.19
N PHE A 206 -13.50 12.09 17.96
CA PHE A 206 -12.14 11.59 18.17
C PHE A 206 -11.80 11.71 19.66
N GLU A 207 -11.66 10.58 20.34
CA GLU A 207 -11.43 10.51 21.80
C GLU A 207 -9.92 10.61 22.14
N GLY A 208 -9.04 10.54 21.14
CA GLY A 208 -7.60 10.78 21.27
C GLY A 208 -6.73 9.63 20.76
N THR A 209 -5.43 9.90 20.72
CA THR A 209 -4.38 8.93 20.35
C THR A 209 -3.66 8.40 21.58
N PHE A 210 -3.38 7.10 21.59
CA PHE A 210 -2.43 6.46 22.48
C PHE A 210 -1.30 5.80 21.71
N VAL A 211 -0.07 6.22 21.99
CA VAL A 211 1.15 5.60 21.47
C VAL A 211 1.71 4.69 22.55
N ALA A 212 1.60 3.38 22.35
CA ALA A 212 2.14 2.40 23.29
C ALA A 212 3.66 2.34 23.15
N ALA A 213 4.38 2.46 24.27
CA ALA A 213 5.83 2.34 24.29
C ALA A 213 6.29 0.88 24.17
N ASP A 214 5.46 -0.05 24.65
CA ASP A 214 5.72 -1.47 24.72
C ASP A 214 4.40 -2.26 24.81
N TYR A 215 4.49 -3.59 24.79
CA TYR A 215 3.30 -4.44 24.85
C TYR A 215 2.51 -4.32 26.18
N PRO A 216 3.14 -4.20 27.36
CA PRO A 216 2.42 -3.93 28.61
C PRO A 216 1.59 -2.64 28.59
N SER A 217 2.13 -1.53 28.08
CA SER A 217 1.39 -0.26 27.96
C SER A 217 0.25 -0.35 26.94
N TRP A 218 0.44 -1.07 25.84
CA TRP A 218 -0.62 -1.43 24.89
C TRP A 218 -1.77 -2.18 25.60
N GLN A 219 -1.43 -3.23 26.35
CA GLN A 219 -2.43 -4.03 27.06
C GLN A 219 -3.17 -3.24 28.14
N ALA A 220 -2.46 -2.36 28.85
CA ALA A 220 -3.05 -1.50 29.87
C ALA A 220 -4.07 -0.53 29.25
N TYR A 221 -3.73 0.08 28.12
CA TYR A 221 -4.64 0.99 27.41
C TYR A 221 -5.89 0.27 26.91
N VAL A 222 -5.74 -0.87 26.24
CA VAL A 222 -6.88 -1.66 25.70
C VAL A 222 -7.85 -2.07 26.81
N ARG A 223 -7.36 -2.49 27.98
CA ARG A 223 -8.20 -2.85 29.14
C ARG A 223 -8.89 -1.64 29.78
N ALA A 224 -8.32 -0.45 29.64
CA ALA A 224 -8.86 0.78 30.20
C ALA A 224 -9.91 1.45 29.30
N LEU A 225 -10.11 0.95 28.06
CA LEU A 225 -11.10 1.48 27.13
C LEU A 225 -12.52 1.39 27.72
N PRO A 226 -13.40 2.36 27.39
CA PRO A 226 -14.74 2.40 27.94
C PRO A 226 -15.59 1.24 27.43
N ASN A 227 -16.17 0.45 28.34
CA ASN A 227 -17.09 -0.62 27.97
C ASN A 227 -18.53 -0.10 27.78
N ARG A 228 -18.78 0.62 26.69
CA ARG A 228 -20.11 1.13 26.31
C ARG A 228 -20.30 1.11 24.79
N LYS A 229 -21.55 0.95 24.35
CA LYS A 229 -21.92 1.01 22.91
C LYS A 229 -21.57 2.36 22.29
N GLY A 230 -21.35 2.38 20.98
CA GLY A 230 -20.96 3.57 20.23
C GLY A 230 -19.52 4.02 20.47
N GLN A 231 -18.62 3.08 20.78
CA GLN A 231 -17.18 3.33 20.93
C GLN A 231 -16.42 2.34 20.07
N TYR A 232 -15.36 2.79 19.41
CA TYR A 232 -14.56 1.99 18.49
C TYR A 232 -13.07 2.20 18.76
N LEU A 233 -12.29 1.14 18.64
CA LEU A 233 -10.84 1.19 18.69
C LEU A 233 -10.28 1.13 17.27
N LEU A 234 -9.71 2.24 16.81
CA LEU A 234 -8.96 2.32 15.56
C LEU A 234 -7.52 1.86 15.83
N VAL A 235 -7.07 0.80 15.17
CA VAL A 235 -5.72 0.25 15.36
C VAL A 235 -4.87 0.43 14.11
N ALA A 236 -3.70 1.06 14.26
CA ALA A 236 -2.71 1.20 13.20
C ALA A 236 -1.63 0.11 13.24
N ASN A 237 -0.40 0.48 13.60
CA ASN A 237 0.75 -0.43 13.64
C ASN A 237 1.07 -0.88 15.07
N TYR A 238 1.61 -2.08 15.20
CA TYR A 238 2.04 -2.71 16.47
C TYR A 238 3.26 -3.62 16.31
N ARG A 239 3.93 -3.54 15.16
CA ARG A 239 5.00 -4.47 14.79
C ARG A 239 6.35 -4.12 15.40
N GLN A 240 6.49 -2.95 16.03
CA GLN A 240 7.69 -2.56 16.77
C GLN A 240 7.56 -2.72 18.28
N LEU A 241 6.42 -3.23 18.78
CA LEU A 241 6.25 -3.46 20.21
C LEU A 241 7.24 -4.49 20.75
N GLN A 242 7.85 -4.14 21.88
CA GLN A 242 8.73 -5.02 22.65
C GLN A 242 7.97 -5.64 23.82
N ARG A 243 8.44 -6.79 24.32
CA ARG A 243 7.87 -7.50 25.48
C ARG A 243 7.80 -6.60 26.72
N SER A 244 8.81 -5.77 26.95
CA SER A 244 8.81 -4.68 27.92
C SER A 244 10.00 -3.74 27.68
N GLU A 245 10.00 -2.57 28.31
CA GLU A 245 11.18 -1.70 28.38
C GLU A 245 12.45 -2.45 28.87
N THR A 246 12.29 -3.39 29.80
CA THR A 246 13.39 -4.17 30.40
C THR A 246 13.74 -5.46 29.64
N THR A 247 12.91 -5.87 28.68
CA THR A 247 13.08 -7.07 27.85
C THR A 247 12.81 -6.69 26.39
N PRO A 248 13.82 -6.19 25.65
CA PRO A 248 13.68 -5.70 24.28
C PRO A 248 13.61 -6.85 23.27
N GLU A 249 12.66 -7.76 23.49
CA GLU A 249 12.31 -8.82 22.56
C GLU A 249 11.04 -8.40 21.79
N PRO A 250 11.02 -8.48 20.44
CA PRO A 250 9.85 -8.12 19.67
C PRO A 250 8.68 -9.07 19.95
N VAL A 251 7.46 -8.54 19.99
CA VAL A 251 6.25 -9.36 20.10
C VAL A 251 5.77 -9.74 18.70
N PRO A 252 5.42 -11.02 18.43
CA PRO A 252 4.80 -11.41 17.17
C PRO A 252 3.53 -10.58 16.89
N PRO A 253 3.36 -10.02 15.67
CA PRO A 253 2.22 -9.16 15.34
C PRO A 253 0.85 -9.84 15.55
N ASP A 254 0.73 -11.10 15.19
CA ASP A 254 -0.47 -11.91 15.37
C ASP A 254 -0.81 -12.13 16.86
N GLU A 255 0.21 -12.28 17.70
CA GLU A 255 0.01 -12.35 19.15
C GLU A 255 -0.59 -11.05 19.69
N VAL A 256 -0.05 -9.89 19.29
CA VAL A 256 -0.57 -8.59 19.73
C VAL A 256 -2.02 -8.42 19.29
N MET A 257 -2.31 -8.67 18.01
CA MET A 257 -3.62 -8.38 17.46
C MET A 257 -4.70 -9.33 17.98
N ARG A 258 -4.43 -10.65 18.03
CA ARG A 258 -5.36 -11.63 18.62
C ARG A 258 -5.64 -11.34 20.09
N TRP A 259 -4.60 -10.96 20.85
CA TRP A 259 -4.79 -10.55 22.23
C TRP A 259 -5.68 -9.29 22.32
N THR A 260 -5.43 -8.29 21.47
CA THR A 260 -6.20 -7.05 21.43
C THR A 260 -7.67 -7.33 21.09
N GLU A 261 -7.93 -8.13 20.06
CA GLU A 261 -9.28 -8.54 19.65
C GLU A 261 -10.00 -9.27 20.80
N ALA A 262 -9.33 -10.19 21.49
CA ALA A 262 -9.92 -10.95 22.59
C ALA A 262 -10.17 -10.14 23.87
N ASN A 263 -9.46 -9.02 24.08
CA ASN A 263 -9.50 -8.26 25.34
C ASN A 263 -10.10 -6.86 25.20
N SER A 264 -10.28 -6.34 23.98
CA SER A 264 -10.88 -5.03 23.77
C SER A 264 -12.37 -5.05 24.13
N PRO A 265 -12.85 -4.18 25.04
CA PRO A 265 -14.26 -4.08 25.40
C PRO A 265 -15.11 -3.44 24.29
N ILE A 266 -14.47 -2.87 23.27
CA ILE A 266 -15.11 -2.18 22.15
C ILE A 266 -14.65 -2.79 20.81
N PRO A 267 -15.45 -2.72 19.74
CA PRO A 267 -15.07 -3.24 18.44
C PRO A 267 -13.81 -2.56 17.88
N ILE A 268 -13.00 -3.36 17.17
CA ILE A 268 -11.76 -2.92 16.56
C ILE A 268 -11.97 -2.68 15.06
N ILE A 269 -11.46 -1.57 14.56
CA ILE A 269 -11.31 -1.29 13.14
C ILE A 269 -9.81 -1.10 12.88
N GLY A 270 -9.20 -2.00 12.11
CA GLY A 270 -7.84 -1.80 11.62
C GLY A 270 -7.78 -0.73 10.53
N VAL A 271 -6.70 0.05 10.46
CA VAL A 271 -6.43 0.96 9.32
C VAL A 271 -5.50 0.36 8.27
N ASN A 272 -5.13 -0.90 8.42
CA ASN A 272 -4.36 -1.67 7.46
C ASN A 272 -4.96 -3.07 7.30
N VAL A 273 -4.95 -3.61 6.08
CA VAL A 273 -5.46 -4.98 5.80
C VAL A 273 -4.79 -6.03 6.69
N PHE A 274 -3.51 -5.86 6.98
CA PHE A 274 -2.77 -6.79 7.81
C PHE A 274 -3.29 -6.89 9.25
N ASN A 275 -4.08 -5.93 9.73
CA ASN A 275 -4.71 -6.04 11.05
C ASN A 275 -5.64 -7.26 11.10
N VAL A 276 -6.35 -7.53 10.01
CA VAL A 276 -7.25 -8.70 9.88
C VAL A 276 -6.46 -9.99 9.69
N GLU A 277 -5.38 -9.95 8.90
CA GLU A 277 -4.44 -11.07 8.75
C GLU A 277 -3.85 -11.50 10.11
N ASP A 278 -3.54 -10.52 10.96
CA ASP A 278 -2.98 -10.73 12.30
C ASP A 278 -4.07 -11.10 13.34
N GLY A 279 -5.37 -10.94 13.05
CA GLY A 279 -6.46 -11.47 13.86
C GLY A 279 -7.59 -10.50 14.23
N ALA A 280 -7.59 -9.27 13.74
CA ALA A 280 -8.71 -8.33 13.93
C ALA A 280 -9.95 -8.79 13.15
N ALA A 281 -11.14 -8.39 13.61
CA ALA A 281 -12.39 -8.68 12.92
C ALA A 281 -12.55 -7.92 11.59
N LEU A 282 -12.16 -6.65 11.56
CA LEU A 282 -12.45 -5.73 10.47
C LEU A 282 -11.30 -4.74 10.28
N ALA A 283 -10.99 -4.40 9.03
CA ALA A 283 -10.09 -3.30 8.71
C ALA A 283 -10.53 -2.56 7.45
N VAL A 284 -10.20 -1.27 7.40
CA VAL A 284 -10.36 -0.41 6.23
C VAL A 284 -9.00 0.23 5.93
N GLY A 285 -8.35 -0.22 4.87
CA GLY A 285 -6.99 0.17 4.52
C GLY A 285 -6.89 0.83 3.14
N ALA A 286 -5.76 1.49 2.88
CA ALA A 286 -5.43 2.00 1.55
C ALA A 286 -5.44 0.85 0.52
N SER A 287 -5.88 1.11 -0.71
CA SER A 287 -5.96 0.09 -1.75
C SER A 287 -4.58 -0.16 -2.41
N PRO A 288 -3.93 -1.31 -2.20
CA PRO A 288 -2.70 -1.65 -2.91
C PRO A 288 -2.93 -1.75 -4.43
N PHE A 289 -4.12 -2.18 -4.84
CA PHE A 289 -4.48 -2.26 -6.25
C PHE A 289 -4.48 -0.86 -6.91
N GLU A 290 -5.05 0.13 -6.23
CA GLU A 290 -5.07 1.51 -6.72
C GLU A 290 -3.65 2.10 -6.79
N GLN A 291 -2.84 1.88 -5.75
CA GLN A 291 -1.43 2.29 -5.72
C GLN A 291 -0.69 1.82 -6.98
N GLY A 292 -0.82 0.53 -7.30
CA GLY A 292 -0.22 -0.04 -8.50
C GLY A 292 -0.81 0.48 -9.81
N GLU A 293 -2.13 0.62 -9.88
CA GLU A 293 -2.85 1.07 -11.07
C GLU A 293 -2.52 2.53 -11.42
N VAL A 294 -2.55 3.43 -10.42
CA VAL A 294 -2.18 4.84 -10.57
C VAL A 294 -0.71 4.97 -10.97
N ALA A 295 0.19 4.25 -10.30
CA ALA A 295 1.61 4.30 -10.64
C ALA A 295 1.89 3.85 -12.09
N ALA A 296 1.23 2.78 -12.54
CA ALA A 296 1.36 2.33 -13.92
C ALA A 296 0.74 3.33 -14.91
N ARG A 297 -0.42 3.93 -14.60
CA ARG A 297 -1.01 4.98 -15.45
C ARG A 297 -0.09 6.20 -15.56
N LEU A 298 0.50 6.65 -14.47
CA LEU A 298 1.47 7.76 -14.48
C LEU A 298 2.70 7.40 -15.34
N ALA A 299 3.20 6.17 -15.24
CA ALA A 299 4.30 5.71 -16.08
C ALA A 299 3.93 5.71 -17.57
N ASP A 300 2.73 5.25 -17.93
CA ASP A 300 2.25 5.30 -19.31
C ASP A 300 2.07 6.73 -19.81
N GLN A 301 1.55 7.63 -18.96
CA GLN A 301 1.42 9.06 -19.27
C GLN A 301 2.78 9.68 -19.62
N LEU A 302 3.81 9.44 -18.80
CA LEU A 302 5.18 9.95 -19.00
C LEU A 302 5.84 9.39 -20.26
N LEU A 303 5.47 8.19 -20.68
CA LEU A 303 5.99 7.57 -21.90
C LEU A 303 5.30 8.04 -23.18
N GLN A 304 4.03 8.45 -23.09
CA GLN A 304 3.23 8.89 -24.24
C GLN A 304 3.26 10.40 -24.46
N GLN A 305 3.45 11.18 -23.39
CA GLN A 305 3.41 12.63 -23.42
C GLN A 305 4.82 13.21 -23.32
N ASP A 306 5.05 14.35 -23.98
CA ASP A 306 6.29 15.11 -23.85
C ASP A 306 6.26 15.97 -22.58
N VAL A 307 6.19 15.30 -21.42
CA VAL A 307 6.15 15.90 -20.08
C VAL A 307 7.12 15.18 -19.16
N ARG A 308 7.68 15.91 -18.21
CA ARG A 308 8.57 15.40 -17.17
C ARG A 308 7.80 15.14 -15.87
N GLY A 309 8.30 14.24 -15.03
CA GLY A 309 7.65 13.86 -13.76
C GLY A 309 7.31 15.07 -12.89
N GLY A 310 8.21 16.02 -12.73
CA GLY A 310 7.99 17.22 -11.92
C GLY A 310 6.89 18.15 -12.43
N GLN A 311 6.38 17.94 -13.65
CA GLN A 311 5.25 18.66 -14.24
C GLN A 311 3.91 17.93 -14.03
N VAL A 312 3.94 16.66 -13.65
CA VAL A 312 2.77 15.83 -13.39
C VAL A 312 2.44 15.87 -11.90
N PRO A 313 1.25 16.35 -11.50
CA PRO A 313 0.87 16.41 -10.09
C PRO A 313 0.97 15.06 -9.39
N ILE A 314 1.51 15.07 -8.18
CA ILE A 314 1.47 13.91 -7.29
C ILE A 314 0.01 13.64 -6.89
N GLU A 315 -0.41 12.39 -7.03
CA GLU A 315 -1.77 11.96 -6.73
C GLU A 315 -1.93 11.49 -5.29
N THR A 316 -3.17 11.54 -4.81
CA THR A 316 -3.59 11.02 -3.51
C THR A 316 -4.65 9.94 -3.77
N PRO A 317 -4.62 8.81 -3.06
CA PRO A 317 -5.50 7.68 -3.32
C PRO A 317 -6.95 8.05 -3.00
N GLU A 318 -7.86 7.55 -3.82
CA GLU A 318 -9.30 7.73 -3.69
C GLU A 318 -9.98 6.46 -3.16
N TYR A 319 -9.35 5.29 -3.34
CA TYR A 319 -9.94 4.00 -3.03
C TYR A 319 -9.36 3.36 -1.76
N TYR A 320 -10.20 2.53 -1.14
CA TYR A 320 -9.86 1.74 0.02
C TYR A 320 -10.23 0.28 -0.21
N VAL A 321 -9.68 -0.59 0.62
CA VAL A 321 -10.04 -2.00 0.70
C VAL A 321 -10.60 -2.28 2.09
N VAL A 322 -11.56 -3.20 2.14
CA VAL A 322 -12.15 -3.68 3.40
C VAL A 322 -11.68 -5.10 3.60
N ALA A 323 -11.15 -5.41 4.77
CA ALA A 323 -10.75 -6.76 5.14
C ALA A 323 -11.64 -7.25 6.28
N ILE A 324 -12.05 -8.52 6.23
CA ILE A 324 -12.94 -9.13 7.21
C ILE A 324 -12.41 -10.50 7.61
N ASN A 325 -12.40 -10.77 8.92
CA ASN A 325 -12.25 -12.11 9.46
C ASN A 325 -13.59 -12.56 10.04
N GLU A 326 -14.24 -13.51 9.38
CA GLU A 326 -15.58 -13.99 9.73
C GLU A 326 -15.66 -14.49 11.18
N ALA A 327 -14.69 -15.31 11.60
CA ALA A 327 -14.68 -15.92 12.91
C ALA A 327 -14.44 -14.90 14.05
N ALA A 328 -13.69 -13.84 13.78
CA ALA A 328 -13.51 -12.74 14.72
C ALA A 328 -14.72 -11.80 14.73
N LEU A 329 -15.29 -11.48 13.56
CA LEU A 329 -16.46 -10.63 13.42
C LEU A 329 -17.69 -11.24 14.12
N ALA A 330 -17.91 -12.54 14.00
CA ALA A 330 -19.02 -13.24 14.65
C ALA A 330 -18.98 -13.20 16.20
N LYS A 331 -17.82 -12.88 16.79
CA LYS A 331 -17.67 -12.69 18.25
C LYS A 331 -18.00 -11.26 18.68
N ARG A 332 -18.25 -10.36 17.72
CA ARG A 332 -18.62 -8.97 17.95
C ARG A 332 -20.10 -8.77 17.69
N ASP A 333 -20.73 -7.88 18.45
CA ASP A 333 -22.09 -7.38 18.22
C ASP A 333 -22.04 -6.30 17.13
N LEU A 334 -21.54 -6.66 15.93
CA LEU A 334 -21.46 -5.80 14.76
C LEU A 334 -22.34 -6.37 13.66
N ASP A 335 -23.39 -5.63 13.29
CA ASP A 335 -24.12 -5.87 12.05
C ASP A 335 -23.41 -5.09 10.95
N LEU A 336 -22.87 -5.80 9.96
CA LEU A 336 -22.10 -5.19 8.88
C LEU A 336 -22.89 -5.33 7.58
N PRO A 337 -23.20 -4.22 6.88
CA PRO A 337 -23.95 -4.30 5.64
C PRO A 337 -23.28 -5.24 4.62
N GLN A 338 -24.09 -6.04 3.92
CA GLN A 338 -23.61 -7.07 2.98
C GLN A 338 -22.62 -6.53 1.93
N ILE A 339 -22.70 -5.24 1.59
CA ILE A 339 -21.77 -4.60 0.65
C ILE A 339 -20.31 -4.69 1.11
N TYR A 340 -20.02 -4.61 2.41
CA TYR A 340 -18.66 -4.70 2.93
C TYR A 340 -18.10 -6.12 2.82
N GLU A 341 -18.92 -7.14 3.09
CA GLU A 341 -18.55 -8.53 2.86
C GLU A 341 -18.31 -8.82 1.38
N ALA A 342 -19.24 -8.41 0.52
CA ALA A 342 -19.11 -8.59 -0.93
C ALA A 342 -17.81 -7.94 -1.43
N PHE A 343 -17.51 -6.73 -0.96
CA PHE A 343 -16.28 -6.03 -1.30
C PHE A 343 -15.04 -6.78 -0.84
N ALA A 344 -14.96 -7.18 0.44
CA ALA A 344 -13.84 -7.94 0.99
C ALA A 344 -13.59 -9.26 0.25
N ARG A 345 -14.65 -9.98 -0.15
CA ARG A 345 -14.53 -11.19 -0.97
C ARG A 345 -13.97 -10.90 -2.36
N THR A 346 -14.42 -9.83 -3.01
CA THR A 346 -13.95 -9.46 -4.36
C THR A 346 -12.51 -8.95 -4.38
N THR A 347 -12.01 -8.43 -3.25
CA THR A 347 -10.63 -7.98 -3.10
C THR A 347 -9.71 -9.03 -2.47
N PHE A 348 -10.20 -10.25 -2.25
CA PHE A 348 -9.45 -11.36 -1.61
C PHE A 348 -8.93 -11.03 -0.21
N THR A 349 -9.66 -10.18 0.52
CA THR A 349 -9.36 -9.73 1.88
C THR A 349 -10.38 -10.26 2.90
N TYR A 350 -11.14 -11.29 2.53
CA TYR A 350 -12.06 -12.02 3.40
C TYR A 350 -11.43 -13.34 3.87
N ILE A 351 -11.36 -13.54 5.19
CA ILE A 351 -10.88 -14.77 5.82
C ILE A 351 -12.10 -15.56 6.32
N ASP A 352 -12.38 -16.69 5.69
CA ASP A 352 -13.45 -17.61 6.08
C ASP A 352 -13.12 -18.31 7.42
N SER A 353 -14.14 -18.64 8.19
CA SER A 353 -14.05 -19.32 9.50
C SER A 353 -13.39 -20.70 9.51
N GLY A 354 -13.02 -21.25 8.35
CA GLY A 354 -12.44 -22.59 8.17
C GLY A 354 -10.93 -22.64 7.90
N GLN A 355 -10.21 -21.51 7.92
CA GLN A 355 -8.75 -21.44 7.71
C GLN A 355 -7.96 -21.14 8.98
#